data_AF-A0A9D1J8Q0-F1
#
_entry.id   AF-A0A9D1J8Q0-F1
#
_cell.length_a   1.000
_cell.length_b   1.000
_cell.length_c   1.000
_cell.angle_alpha   90.00
_cell.angle_beta   90.00
_cell.angle_gamma   90.00
#
_symmetry.space_group_name_H-M   'P 1'
#
loop_
_entity.id
_entity.type
_entity.pdbx_description
1 polymer ?
#
loop_
_entity_poly.entity_id
_entity_poly.type
_entity_poly.pdbx_seq_one_letter_code
_entity_poly.pdbx_strand_id
1 'polypeptide(L)'
;MSGIITSTLKSDFTAIDCGADRCTVEVEHTEESTAQISYSRGVSVYFKKSEGKLVIRRKKGLFLRIFKGEGSVKICVPGHIVPALYISGEGVNCTVSDCIFKAVEFTAAGSFSAQDAAMESCIINTPYCNAYIKGCTIKGNFIANAESGGINLEYTFASHVACRIKRGNTGALELNCKDSIFETGEGNINATILGDESKYDVIVNAREGICNRESVNIENEEGSFKAYAAKGNIVVDFIAAKEN
;
A
#
# COMPACT_ATOMS: atom_id res chain seq x y z
N MET A 1 -7.64 -22.69 24.22
CA MET A 1 -6.45 -21.88 24.57
C MET A 1 -5.61 -21.64 23.32
N SER A 2 -5.74 -20.45 22.73
CA SER A 2 -4.86 -19.98 21.65
C SER A 2 -3.52 -19.56 22.25
N GLY A 3 -2.60 -20.52 22.42
CA GLY A 3 -1.25 -20.20 22.86
C GLY A 3 -0.54 -19.35 21.81
N ILE A 4 0.12 -18.28 22.25
CA ILE A 4 1.07 -17.49 21.45
C ILE A 4 2.45 -18.11 21.65
N ILE A 5 3.21 -18.21 20.57
CA ILE A 5 4.62 -18.62 20.57
C ILE A 5 5.44 -17.37 20.29
N THR A 6 6.46 -17.11 21.10
CA THR A 6 7.38 -15.98 20.92
C THR A 6 8.79 -16.48 20.67
N SER A 7 9.51 -15.82 19.76
CA SER A 7 10.89 -16.13 19.43
C SER A 7 11.68 -14.87 19.11
N THR A 8 12.92 -14.80 19.60
CA THR A 8 13.90 -13.79 19.19
C THR A 8 14.78 -14.34 18.10
N LEU A 9 14.95 -13.59 17.01
CA LEU A 9 15.79 -14.00 15.89
C LEU A 9 17.20 -13.44 16.08
N LYS A 10 18.19 -14.32 16.27
CA LYS A 10 19.59 -13.95 16.53
C LYS A 10 20.38 -13.57 15.27
N SER A 11 19.73 -13.53 14.11
CA SER A 11 20.39 -13.27 12.83
C SER A 11 19.50 -12.37 12.00
N ASP A 12 20.13 -11.43 11.32
CA ASP A 12 19.44 -10.55 10.39
C ASP A 12 18.87 -11.34 9.21
N PHE A 13 17.84 -10.77 8.61
CA PHE A 13 17.16 -11.33 7.45
C PHE A 13 17.00 -10.25 6.39
N THR A 14 17.03 -10.70 5.15
CA THR A 14 16.90 -9.84 3.97
C THR A 14 15.47 -9.77 3.48
N ALA A 15 14.60 -10.70 3.90
CA ALA A 15 13.19 -10.67 3.56
C ALA A 15 12.29 -11.38 4.59
N ILE A 16 11.03 -10.94 4.61
CA ILE A 16 9.90 -11.60 5.24
C ILE A 16 9.02 -12.14 4.11
N ASP A 17 8.82 -13.45 4.08
CA ASP A 17 7.97 -14.13 3.10
C ASP A 17 6.78 -14.75 3.83
N CYS A 18 5.60 -14.15 3.67
CA CYS A 18 4.34 -14.62 4.23
C CYS A 18 3.43 -15.17 3.13
N GLY A 19 3.05 -16.44 3.28
CA GLY A 19 2.10 -17.15 2.43
C GLY A 19 1.11 -17.90 3.30
N ALA A 20 0.48 -17.20 4.23
CA ALA A 20 -0.42 -17.77 5.23
C ALA A 20 -1.85 -17.24 5.04
N ASP A 21 -2.74 -18.09 4.55
CA ASP A 21 -4.16 -17.75 4.40
C ASP A 21 -4.83 -17.45 5.74
N ARG A 22 -5.82 -16.55 5.71
CA ARG A 22 -6.64 -16.12 6.86
C ARG A 22 -5.78 -15.75 8.05
N CYS A 23 -4.85 -14.83 7.81
CA CYS A 23 -3.84 -14.43 8.77
C CYS A 23 -3.78 -12.91 8.90
N THR A 24 -3.73 -12.44 10.14
CA THR A 24 -3.31 -11.08 10.46
C THR A 24 -1.79 -11.06 10.58
N VAL A 25 -1.14 -10.12 9.90
CA VAL A 25 0.31 -9.94 9.86
C VAL A 25 0.61 -8.51 10.26
N GLU A 26 1.29 -8.32 11.38
CA GLU A 26 1.72 -7.01 11.86
C GLU A 26 3.26 -6.94 11.80
N VAL A 27 3.79 -5.89 11.18
CA VAL A 27 5.23 -5.60 11.16
C VAL A 27 5.45 -4.19 11.69
N GLU A 28 6.16 -4.06 12.79
CA GLU A 28 6.41 -2.76 13.44
C GLU A 28 7.89 -2.60 13.78
N HIS A 29 8.34 -1.35 13.94
CA HIS A 29 9.71 -1.07 14.39
C HIS A 29 9.92 -1.46 15.86
N THR A 30 11.17 -1.75 16.21
CA THR A 30 11.59 -1.91 17.61
C THR A 30 12.95 -1.29 17.87
N GLU A 31 13.12 -0.73 19.07
CA GLU A 31 14.40 -0.24 19.59
C GLU A 31 15.36 -1.37 19.99
N GLU A 32 14.87 -2.62 20.02
CA GLU A 32 15.68 -3.78 20.34
C GLU A 32 16.73 -4.06 19.26
N SER A 33 17.86 -4.62 19.66
CA SER A 33 18.94 -4.97 18.72
C SER A 33 18.64 -6.19 17.85
N THR A 34 17.56 -6.92 18.13
CA THR A 34 17.20 -8.16 17.42
C THR A 34 15.72 -8.21 17.16
N ALA A 35 15.33 -8.85 16.05
CA ALA A 35 13.93 -8.98 15.72
C ALA A 35 13.20 -9.92 16.68
N GLN A 36 11.98 -9.53 17.04
CA GLN A 36 11.08 -10.29 17.91
C GLN A 36 9.87 -10.75 17.11
N ILE A 37 9.47 -12.00 17.27
CA ILE A 37 8.37 -12.57 16.51
C ILE A 37 7.42 -13.26 17.46
N SER A 38 6.14 -12.92 17.40
CA SER A 38 5.07 -13.56 18.15
C SER A 38 3.99 -14.08 17.20
N TYR A 39 3.57 -15.33 17.36
CA TYR A 39 2.63 -15.94 16.42
C TYR A 39 1.72 -16.99 17.05
N SER A 40 0.53 -17.12 16.47
CA SER A 40 -0.45 -18.14 16.87
C SER A 40 0.01 -19.56 16.51
N ARG A 41 -0.41 -20.56 17.30
CA ARG A 41 -0.09 -21.98 17.06
C ARG A 41 -0.45 -22.53 15.67
N GLY A 42 -1.44 -21.94 15.02
CA GLY A 42 -1.88 -22.30 13.66
C GLY A 42 -0.94 -21.85 12.54
N VAL A 43 0.05 -21.03 12.87
CA VAL A 43 1.07 -20.52 11.94
C VAL A 43 2.42 -21.20 12.23
N SER A 44 3.19 -21.41 11.17
CA SER A 44 4.57 -21.86 11.21
C SER A 44 5.46 -20.70 10.82
N VAL A 45 6.42 -20.37 11.67
CA VAL A 45 7.44 -19.35 11.42
C VAL A 45 8.82 -20.00 11.55
N TYR A 46 9.67 -19.82 10.55
CA TYR A 46 11.04 -20.35 10.58
C TYR A 46 11.99 -19.51 9.73
N PHE A 47 13.27 -19.54 10.08
CA PHE A 47 14.32 -18.85 9.33
C PHE A 47 14.97 -19.79 8.31
N LYS A 48 14.86 -19.45 7.02
CA LYS A 48 15.49 -20.19 5.93
C LYS A 48 16.89 -19.61 5.67
N LYS A 49 17.87 -20.12 6.42
CA LYS A 49 19.28 -19.64 6.41
C LYS A 49 19.88 -19.53 5.01
N SER A 50 19.61 -20.50 4.13
CA SER A 50 20.16 -20.52 2.76
C SER A 50 19.73 -19.34 1.90
N GLU A 51 18.62 -18.69 2.25
CA GLU A 51 18.08 -17.53 1.52
C GLU A 51 18.09 -16.25 2.36
N GLY A 52 18.47 -16.34 3.64
CA GLY A 52 18.39 -15.22 4.57
C GLY A 52 16.96 -14.68 4.76
N LYS A 53 15.94 -15.56 4.75
CA LYS A 53 14.52 -15.17 4.83
C LYS A 53 13.82 -15.67 6.07
N LEU A 54 12.96 -14.83 6.64
CA LEU A 54 11.95 -15.24 7.61
C LEU A 54 10.71 -15.74 6.84
N VAL A 55 10.36 -17.02 7.01
CA VAL A 55 9.28 -17.65 6.27
C VAL A 55 8.10 -17.94 7.18
N ILE A 56 6.92 -17.52 6.75
CA ILE A 56 5.65 -17.60 7.49
C ILE A 56 4.63 -18.35 6.63
N ARG A 57 4.09 -19.45 7.17
CA ARG A 57 3.12 -20.31 6.47
C ARG A 57 2.01 -20.78 7.40
N ARG A 58 0.80 -20.96 6.87
CA ARG A 58 -0.27 -21.63 7.60
C ARG A 58 0.05 -23.13 7.75
N LYS A 59 -0.14 -23.69 8.94
CA LYS A 59 -0.02 -25.15 9.12
C LYS A 59 -1.19 -25.84 8.42
N LYS A 60 -0.89 -26.88 7.64
CA LYS A 60 -1.87 -27.69 6.89
C LYS A 60 -2.26 -28.97 7.65
N GLY A 61 -3.35 -29.62 7.21
CA GLY A 61 -3.73 -30.96 7.68
C GLY A 61 -4.48 -30.99 9.02
N LEU A 62 -4.25 -32.04 9.82
CA LEU A 62 -4.96 -32.30 11.10
C LEU A 62 -4.87 -31.10 12.06
N PHE A 63 -3.76 -30.36 12.02
CA PHE A 63 -3.56 -29.14 12.81
C PHE A 63 -4.52 -28.00 12.45
N LEU A 64 -4.97 -27.89 11.20
CA LEU A 64 -5.97 -26.89 10.79
C LEU A 64 -7.35 -27.18 11.42
N ARG A 65 -7.68 -28.46 11.62
CA ARG A 65 -8.95 -28.88 12.25
C ARG A 65 -8.98 -28.58 13.76
N ILE A 66 -7.82 -28.55 14.40
CA ILE A 66 -7.65 -28.26 15.83
C ILE A 66 -7.57 -26.75 16.06
N PHE A 67 -6.89 -26.03 15.18
CA PHE A 67 -6.72 -24.57 15.22
C PHE A 67 -7.53 -23.91 14.11
N LYS A 68 -8.87 -23.95 14.25
CA LYS A 68 -9.84 -23.38 13.30
C LYS A 68 -9.89 -21.85 13.26
N GLY A 69 -9.18 -21.17 14.15
CA GLY A 69 -9.17 -19.70 14.22
C GLY A 69 -8.24 -19.06 13.20
N GLU A 70 -8.40 -17.75 13.00
CA GLU A 70 -7.50 -16.91 12.21
C GLU A 70 -6.06 -17.03 12.71
N GLY A 71 -5.11 -16.98 11.79
CA GLY A 71 -3.69 -16.88 12.12
C GLY A 71 -3.36 -15.46 12.57
N SER A 72 -2.41 -15.33 13.48
CA SER A 72 -1.75 -14.06 13.72
C SER A 72 -0.24 -14.24 13.77
N VAL A 73 0.46 -13.25 13.24
CA VAL A 73 1.91 -13.06 13.37
C VAL A 73 2.17 -11.58 13.58
N LYS A 74 2.98 -11.26 14.58
CA LYS A 74 3.54 -9.94 14.84
C LYS A 74 5.06 -10.03 14.78
N ILE A 75 5.69 -9.12 14.05
CA ILE A 75 7.13 -9.06 13.81
C ILE A 75 7.59 -7.66 14.19
N CYS A 76 8.41 -7.55 15.22
CA CYS A 76 9.06 -6.31 15.60
C CYS A 76 10.47 -6.30 14.99
N VAL A 77 10.76 -5.33 14.11
CA VAL A 77 11.97 -5.27 13.28
C VAL A 77 12.85 -4.09 13.71
N PRO A 78 14.13 -4.32 14.06
CA PRO A 78 15.07 -3.25 14.36
C PRO A 78 15.35 -2.36 13.15
N GLY A 79 15.57 -1.07 13.36
CA GLY A 79 15.79 -0.09 12.27
C GLY A 79 17.01 -0.34 11.38
N HIS A 80 17.97 -1.18 11.79
CA HIS A 80 19.11 -1.58 10.95
C HIS A 80 18.79 -2.75 10.00
N ILE A 81 17.68 -3.45 10.22
CA ILE A 81 17.20 -4.52 9.34
C ILE A 81 16.21 -3.91 8.36
N VAL A 82 16.56 -3.91 7.07
CA VAL A 82 15.74 -3.34 5.99
C VAL A 82 15.28 -4.47 5.06
N PRO A 83 14.25 -5.24 5.44
CA PRO A 83 13.85 -6.42 4.69
C PRO A 83 13.03 -6.06 3.45
N ALA A 84 12.97 -6.97 2.48
CA ALA A 84 11.83 -7.02 1.56
C ALA A 84 10.64 -7.73 2.24
N LEU A 85 9.41 -7.28 1.99
CA LEU A 85 8.20 -7.87 2.53
C LEU A 85 7.34 -8.43 1.39
N TYR A 86 7.17 -9.75 1.39
CA TYR A 86 6.35 -10.46 0.41
C TYR A 86 5.14 -11.05 1.11
N ILE A 87 3.94 -10.60 0.76
CA ILE A 87 2.68 -11.08 1.32
C ILE A 87 1.82 -11.73 0.23
N SER A 88 1.39 -12.96 0.46
CA SER A 88 0.56 -13.76 -0.43
C SER A 88 -0.45 -14.60 0.37
N GLY A 89 -1.50 -15.07 -0.31
CA GLY A 89 -2.55 -15.90 0.28
C GLY A 89 -3.94 -15.27 0.18
N GLU A 90 -4.92 -15.92 0.81
CA GLU A 90 -6.33 -15.46 0.80
C GLU A 90 -6.79 -15.03 2.19
N GLY A 91 -7.54 -13.93 2.28
CA GLY A 91 -8.05 -13.39 3.54
C GLY A 91 -6.95 -12.87 4.47
N VAL A 92 -5.89 -12.28 3.92
CA VAL A 92 -4.76 -11.76 4.70
C VAL A 92 -5.00 -10.29 5.05
N ASN A 93 -4.80 -9.93 6.32
CA ASN A 93 -4.79 -8.54 6.77
C ASN A 93 -3.38 -8.20 7.21
N CYS A 94 -2.69 -7.35 6.46
CA CYS A 94 -1.32 -6.98 6.77
C CYS A 94 -1.24 -5.50 7.14
N THR A 95 -0.62 -5.21 8.28
CA THR A 95 -0.32 -3.85 8.72
C THR A 95 1.18 -3.71 8.91
N VAL A 96 1.75 -2.63 8.40
CA VAL A 96 3.13 -2.24 8.64
C VAL A 96 3.19 -0.83 9.22
N SER A 97 4.02 -0.60 10.23
CA SER A 97 4.19 0.71 10.85
C SER A 97 5.63 1.02 11.23
N ASP A 98 6.04 2.28 11.01
CA ASP A 98 7.34 2.84 11.45
C ASP A 98 8.59 2.08 10.95
N CYS A 99 8.44 1.22 9.95
CA CYS A 99 9.49 0.34 9.44
C CYS A 99 10.15 0.90 8.17
N ILE A 100 11.37 0.43 7.88
CA ILE A 100 12.08 0.68 6.62
C ILE A 100 12.12 -0.63 5.81
N PHE A 101 11.61 -0.62 4.58
CA PHE A 101 11.59 -1.77 3.70
C PHE A 101 12.40 -1.54 2.42
N LYS A 102 13.08 -2.59 1.96
CA LYS A 102 13.69 -2.58 0.62
C LYS A 102 12.62 -2.60 -0.46
N ALA A 103 11.62 -3.47 -0.30
CA ALA A 103 10.49 -3.56 -1.21
C ALA A 103 9.31 -4.14 -0.45
N VAL A 104 8.10 -3.75 -0.82
CA VAL A 104 6.87 -4.38 -0.37
C VAL A 104 6.11 -4.89 -1.57
N GLU A 105 5.79 -6.18 -1.58
CA GLU A 105 4.93 -6.80 -2.58
C GLU A 105 3.76 -7.51 -1.91
N PHE A 106 2.55 -7.04 -2.20
CA PHE A 106 1.30 -7.59 -1.70
C PHE A 106 0.52 -8.22 -2.86
N THR A 107 0.51 -9.55 -2.88
CA THR A 107 -0.23 -10.37 -3.86
C THR A 107 -1.39 -11.12 -3.23
N ALA A 108 -1.63 -10.92 -1.93
CA ALA A 108 -2.72 -11.56 -1.22
C ALA A 108 -4.08 -10.94 -1.55
N ALA A 109 -5.15 -11.74 -1.49
CA ALA A 109 -6.51 -11.21 -1.47
C ALA A 109 -6.85 -10.79 -0.03
N GLY A 110 -7.02 -9.49 0.23
CA GLY A 110 -7.28 -9.03 1.59
C GLY A 110 -7.08 -7.54 1.81
N SER A 111 -6.47 -7.16 2.93
CA SER A 111 -6.18 -5.75 3.26
C SER A 111 -4.70 -5.52 3.53
N PHE A 112 -4.23 -4.33 3.14
CA PHE A 112 -2.86 -3.88 3.37
C PHE A 112 -2.87 -2.46 3.93
N SER A 113 -2.32 -2.27 5.12
CA SER A 113 -2.19 -0.96 5.75
C SER A 113 -0.72 -0.66 5.95
N ALA A 114 -0.27 0.53 5.57
CA ALA A 114 1.07 1.01 5.86
C ALA A 114 0.96 2.40 6.49
N GLN A 115 1.64 2.60 7.61
CA GLN A 115 1.64 3.86 8.33
C GLN A 115 3.07 4.29 8.65
N ASP A 116 3.41 5.54 8.34
CA ASP A 116 4.67 6.19 8.75
C ASP A 116 5.92 5.35 8.39
N ALA A 117 5.81 4.55 7.31
CA ALA A 117 6.84 3.63 6.86
C ALA A 117 7.64 4.21 5.69
N ALA A 118 8.90 3.82 5.58
CA ALA A 118 9.75 4.13 4.42
C ALA A 118 9.98 2.89 3.58
N MET A 119 9.91 3.01 2.25
CA MET A 119 10.15 1.88 1.35
C MET A 119 10.76 2.31 0.02
N GLU A 120 11.60 1.47 -0.60
CA GLU A 120 12.09 1.81 -1.95
C GLU A 120 10.99 1.61 -3.01
N SER A 121 10.11 0.63 -2.83
CA SER A 121 8.96 0.37 -3.71
C SER A 121 7.83 -0.35 -2.98
N CYS A 122 6.60 -0.13 -3.46
CA CYS A 122 5.39 -0.81 -3.00
C CYS A 122 4.57 -1.27 -4.19
N ILE A 123 4.31 -2.58 -4.30
CA ILE A 123 3.55 -3.18 -5.38
C ILE A 123 2.40 -3.99 -4.79
N ILE A 124 1.18 -3.66 -5.17
CA ILE A 124 -0.04 -4.38 -4.82
C ILE A 124 -0.59 -4.97 -6.12
N ASN A 125 -0.62 -6.30 -6.26
CA ASN A 125 -1.11 -7.00 -7.45
C ASN A 125 -1.99 -8.16 -7.03
N THR A 126 -3.31 -7.95 -6.98
CA THR A 126 -4.22 -8.92 -6.37
C THR A 126 -5.63 -8.83 -6.95
N PRO A 127 -6.41 -9.93 -6.98
CA PRO A 127 -7.82 -9.86 -7.34
C PRO A 127 -8.63 -8.92 -6.42
N TYR A 128 -8.23 -8.76 -5.15
CA TYR A 128 -8.96 -7.92 -4.20
C TYR A 128 -8.02 -7.29 -3.17
N CYS A 129 -8.09 -5.97 -3.01
CA CYS A 129 -7.38 -5.26 -1.95
C CYS A 129 -8.17 -4.07 -1.42
N ASN A 130 -8.24 -3.94 -0.10
CA ASN A 130 -8.42 -2.63 0.54
C ASN A 130 -7.08 -2.18 1.10
N ALA A 131 -6.45 -1.20 0.45
CA ALA A 131 -5.18 -0.64 0.87
C ALA A 131 -5.36 0.75 1.49
N TYR A 132 -4.67 0.98 2.59
CA TYR A 132 -4.57 2.29 3.25
C TYR A 132 -3.12 2.62 3.55
N ILE A 133 -2.59 3.64 2.89
CA ILE A 133 -1.20 4.05 3.01
C ILE A 133 -1.19 5.47 3.55
N LYS A 134 -0.60 5.68 4.72
CA LYS A 134 -0.60 6.97 5.41
C LYS A 134 0.80 7.37 5.82
N GLY A 135 1.18 8.62 5.58
CA GLY A 135 2.45 9.18 6.06
C GLY A 135 3.69 8.47 5.53
N CYS A 136 3.55 7.66 4.48
CA CYS A 136 4.63 6.83 3.98
C CYS A 136 5.53 7.59 3.02
N THR A 137 6.82 7.24 3.01
CA THR A 137 7.79 7.71 2.00
C THR A 137 8.19 6.54 1.11
N ILE A 138 7.81 6.61 -0.17
CA ILE A 138 8.08 5.59 -1.18
C ILE A 138 9.07 6.18 -2.19
N LYS A 139 10.36 5.82 -2.09
CA LYS A 139 11.39 6.46 -2.91
C LYS A 139 11.14 6.30 -4.42
N GLY A 140 10.73 5.11 -4.83
CA GLY A 140 10.44 4.77 -6.22
C GLY A 140 8.94 4.78 -6.50
N ASN A 141 8.41 3.59 -6.77
CA ASN A 141 7.06 3.42 -7.32
C ASN A 141 6.10 2.88 -6.27
N PHE A 142 4.91 3.47 -6.21
CA PHE A 142 3.72 2.83 -5.68
C PHE A 142 2.86 2.36 -6.86
N ILE A 143 2.65 1.05 -6.99
CA ILE A 143 1.83 0.46 -8.04
C ILE A 143 0.77 -0.41 -7.39
N ALA A 144 -0.50 -0.14 -7.68
CA ALA A 144 -1.63 -0.96 -7.25
C ALA A 144 -2.46 -1.39 -8.46
N ASN A 145 -2.54 -2.68 -8.72
CA ASN A 145 -3.44 -3.27 -9.70
C ASN A 145 -4.39 -4.25 -8.99
N ALA A 146 -5.69 -3.99 -9.05
CA ALA A 146 -6.68 -4.90 -8.50
C ALA A 146 -7.97 -5.00 -9.32
N GLU A 147 -8.61 -6.17 -9.28
CA GLU A 147 -9.93 -6.36 -9.91
C GLU A 147 -11.03 -5.67 -9.09
N SER A 148 -10.89 -5.61 -7.77
CA SER A 148 -11.83 -4.91 -6.90
C SER A 148 -11.24 -4.45 -5.56
N GLY A 149 -11.93 -3.50 -4.90
CA GLY A 149 -11.60 -3.04 -3.55
C GLY A 149 -11.40 -1.52 -3.49
N GLY A 150 -10.37 -1.05 -2.79
CA GLY A 150 -10.06 0.37 -2.74
C GLY A 150 -8.62 0.64 -2.34
N ILE A 151 -8.06 1.72 -2.86
CA ILE A 151 -6.71 2.19 -2.52
C ILE A 151 -6.85 3.61 -1.99
N ASN A 152 -6.32 3.88 -0.80
CA ASN A 152 -6.25 5.23 -0.27
C ASN A 152 -4.81 5.58 0.12
N LEU A 153 -4.34 6.73 -0.38
CA LEU A 153 -3.02 7.29 -0.11
C LEU A 153 -3.22 8.62 0.61
N GLU A 154 -2.76 8.75 1.85
CA GLU A 154 -2.88 9.99 2.63
C GLU A 154 -1.50 10.47 3.06
N TYR A 155 -1.19 11.75 2.83
CA TYR A 155 0.07 12.37 3.24
C TYR A 155 1.30 11.55 2.81
N THR A 156 1.22 10.96 1.62
CA THR A 156 2.22 10.00 1.13
C THR A 156 3.13 10.70 0.12
N PHE A 157 4.42 10.41 0.20
CA PHE A 157 5.39 10.80 -0.81
C PHE A 157 5.74 9.59 -1.69
N ALA A 158 5.68 9.74 -3.01
CA ALA A 158 6.13 8.73 -3.96
C ALA A 158 6.73 9.37 -5.21
N SER A 159 7.77 8.79 -5.84
CA SER A 159 8.20 9.32 -7.14
C SER A 159 7.11 9.11 -8.19
N HIS A 160 6.65 7.86 -8.32
CA HIS A 160 5.60 7.46 -9.25
C HIS A 160 4.45 6.77 -8.51
N VAL A 161 3.22 7.09 -8.87
CA VAL A 161 2.01 6.42 -8.38
C VAL A 161 1.19 5.90 -9.55
N ALA A 162 0.83 4.62 -9.53
CA ALA A 162 -0.13 4.07 -10.49
C ALA A 162 -1.13 3.17 -9.77
N CYS A 163 -2.39 3.60 -9.72
CA CYS A 163 -3.49 2.81 -9.18
C CYS A 163 -4.47 2.46 -10.29
N ARG A 164 -4.67 1.16 -10.54
CA ARG A 164 -5.59 0.63 -11.55
C ARG A 164 -6.54 -0.36 -10.89
N ILE A 165 -7.79 0.06 -10.70
CA ILE A 165 -8.82 -0.72 -10.00
C ILE A 165 -10.00 -0.94 -10.93
N LYS A 166 -10.35 -2.19 -11.25
CA LYS A 166 -11.49 -2.41 -12.16
C LYS A 166 -12.84 -2.06 -11.53
N ARG A 167 -13.06 -2.40 -10.25
CA ARG A 167 -14.29 -2.10 -9.49
C ARG A 167 -13.99 -1.65 -8.06
N GLY A 168 -14.06 -0.35 -7.79
CA GLY A 168 -13.62 0.16 -6.50
C GLY A 168 -13.33 1.64 -6.50
N ASN A 169 -12.86 2.15 -5.37
CA ASN A 169 -12.52 3.57 -5.23
C ASN A 169 -11.02 3.76 -5.08
N THR A 170 -10.51 4.85 -5.66
CA THR A 170 -9.15 5.32 -5.40
C THR A 170 -9.19 6.69 -4.74
N GLY A 171 -8.53 6.81 -3.59
CA GLY A 171 -8.37 8.01 -2.81
C GLY A 171 -6.91 8.45 -2.78
N ALA A 172 -6.68 9.74 -2.94
CA ALA A 172 -5.41 10.38 -2.64
C ALA A 172 -5.68 11.69 -1.91
N LEU A 173 -5.12 11.87 -0.72
CA LEU A 173 -5.22 13.10 0.06
C LEU A 173 -3.80 13.61 0.32
N GLU A 174 -3.51 14.82 -0.14
CA GLU A 174 -2.19 15.45 0.01
C GLU A 174 -1.05 14.53 -0.48
N LEU A 175 -1.25 13.90 -1.65
CA LEU A 175 -0.24 13.07 -2.28
C LEU A 175 0.86 13.96 -2.87
N ASN A 176 2.10 13.73 -2.48
CA ASN A 176 3.27 14.35 -3.10
C ASN A 176 3.91 13.35 -4.06
N CYS A 177 3.76 13.59 -5.36
CA CYS A 177 4.36 12.74 -6.38
C CYS A 177 4.84 13.51 -7.61
N LYS A 178 5.80 12.93 -8.34
CA LYS A 178 6.25 13.50 -9.62
C LYS A 178 5.27 13.15 -10.73
N ASP A 179 4.81 11.91 -10.75
CA ASP A 179 3.88 11.42 -11.74
C ASP A 179 2.88 10.45 -11.13
N SER A 180 1.62 10.58 -11.54
CA SER A 180 0.53 9.74 -11.05
C SER A 180 -0.42 9.30 -12.16
N ILE A 181 -0.96 8.09 -12.01
CA ILE A 181 -1.99 7.51 -12.85
C ILE A 181 -3.05 6.90 -11.94
N PHE A 182 -4.30 7.32 -12.11
CA PHE A 182 -5.44 6.74 -11.43
C PHE A 182 -6.46 6.27 -12.47
N GLU A 183 -6.73 4.97 -12.48
CA GLU A 183 -7.68 4.34 -13.39
C GLU A 183 -8.67 3.52 -12.57
N THR A 184 -9.96 3.87 -12.66
CA THR A 184 -11.05 3.10 -12.08
C THR A 184 -12.04 2.73 -13.18
N GLY A 185 -12.36 1.44 -13.32
CA GLY A 185 -13.37 0.98 -14.29
C GLY A 185 -14.79 1.32 -13.85
N GLU A 186 -15.17 0.86 -12.65
CA GLU A 186 -16.42 1.18 -11.97
C GLU A 186 -16.12 1.69 -10.55
N GLY A 187 -16.60 2.88 -10.21
CA GLY A 187 -16.36 3.53 -8.92
C GLY A 187 -15.83 4.95 -9.09
N ASN A 188 -15.22 5.50 -8.04
CA ASN A 188 -14.77 6.90 -8.02
C ASN A 188 -13.26 7.03 -7.82
N ILE A 189 -12.71 8.11 -8.37
CA ILE A 189 -11.37 8.60 -8.02
C ILE A 189 -11.57 9.94 -7.33
N ASN A 190 -10.98 10.10 -6.15
CA ASN A 190 -10.87 11.38 -5.47
C ASN A 190 -9.38 11.61 -5.15
N ALA A 191 -8.78 12.67 -5.69
CA ALA A 191 -7.35 12.91 -5.55
C ALA A 191 -7.05 14.39 -5.29
N THR A 192 -6.31 14.66 -4.23
CA THR A 192 -5.64 15.93 -3.95
C THR A 192 -4.14 15.69 -4.05
N ILE A 193 -3.51 16.29 -5.05
CA ILE A 193 -2.07 16.14 -5.34
C ILE A 193 -1.38 17.47 -5.03
N LEU A 194 -0.27 17.43 -4.31
CA LEU A 194 0.53 18.60 -3.98
C LEU A 194 1.50 18.91 -5.14
N GLY A 195 1.57 20.17 -5.56
CA GLY A 195 2.46 20.63 -6.64
C GLY A 195 2.70 22.14 -6.60
N ASP A 196 3.80 22.58 -7.22
CA ASP A 196 4.10 23.99 -7.49
C ASP A 196 3.36 24.40 -8.76
N GLU A 197 2.56 25.47 -8.67
CA GLU A 197 1.70 25.96 -9.76
C GLU A 197 2.47 26.17 -11.08
N SER A 198 3.75 26.56 -10.97
CA SER A 198 4.60 26.90 -12.11
C SER A 198 5.20 25.69 -12.85
N LYS A 199 5.00 24.47 -12.37
CA LYS A 199 5.74 23.27 -12.84
C LYS A 199 4.89 22.02 -13.05
N TYR A 200 3.58 22.10 -12.91
CA TYR A 200 2.71 20.94 -13.07
C TYR A 200 2.08 20.90 -14.46
N ASP A 201 1.98 19.69 -15.02
CA ASP A 201 1.16 19.40 -16.20
C ASP A 201 0.01 18.48 -15.76
N VAL A 202 -1.25 18.93 -15.89
CA VAL A 202 -2.42 18.06 -15.69
C VAL A 202 -2.94 17.58 -17.05
N ILE A 203 -2.87 16.27 -17.29
CA ILE A 203 -3.40 15.62 -18.50
C ILE A 203 -4.55 14.69 -18.11
N VAL A 204 -5.77 15.00 -18.54
CA VAL A 204 -6.98 14.23 -18.21
C VAL A 204 -7.58 13.63 -19.49
N ASN A 205 -7.59 12.31 -19.60
CA ASN A 205 -8.15 11.57 -20.74
C ASN A 205 -9.42 10.83 -20.31
N ALA A 206 -10.59 11.15 -20.87
CA ALA A 206 -11.80 10.34 -20.67
C ALA A 206 -12.72 10.29 -21.91
N ARG A 207 -13.65 9.32 -21.90
CA ARG A 207 -14.47 8.94 -23.06
C ARG A 207 -15.76 9.78 -23.29
N GLU A 208 -16.42 10.35 -22.27
CA GLU A 208 -17.69 11.12 -22.49
C GLU A 208 -18.05 12.18 -21.40
N GLY A 209 -17.65 13.46 -21.42
CA GLY A 209 -18.23 14.45 -20.46
C GLY A 209 -18.00 15.90 -20.83
N ILE A 210 -18.72 16.84 -20.20
CA ILE A 210 -18.72 18.25 -20.59
C ILE A 210 -17.79 19.07 -19.68
N CYS A 211 -16.82 19.74 -20.31
CA CYS A 211 -16.11 20.91 -19.84
C CYS A 211 -16.38 22.04 -20.85
N ASN A 212 -16.89 23.21 -20.43
CA ASN A 212 -17.25 24.28 -21.35
C ASN A 212 -16.70 25.67 -20.96
N ARG A 213 -16.70 26.57 -21.94
CA ARG A 213 -16.06 27.89 -21.91
C ARG A 213 -16.74 28.91 -20.98
N GLU A 214 -17.98 28.69 -20.56
CA GLU A 214 -18.69 29.56 -19.61
C GLU A 214 -18.22 29.35 -18.16
N SER A 215 -17.52 28.25 -17.89
CA SER A 215 -16.99 27.88 -16.55
C SER A 215 -15.47 28.12 -16.40
N VAL A 216 -14.82 28.64 -17.45
CA VAL A 216 -13.41 29.04 -17.43
C VAL A 216 -13.35 30.50 -17.89
N ASN A 217 -13.42 31.43 -16.93
CA ASN A 217 -13.21 32.84 -17.23
C ASN A 217 -11.73 33.18 -17.02
N ILE A 218 -10.92 33.05 -18.07
CA ILE A 218 -9.55 33.58 -18.07
C ILE A 218 -9.36 34.33 -19.38
N GLU A 219 -9.44 35.66 -19.29
CA GLU A 219 -8.84 36.54 -20.27
C GLU A 219 -7.31 36.41 -20.15
N ASN A 220 -6.64 36.13 -21.28
CA ASN A 220 -5.21 36.32 -21.52
C ASN A 220 -4.16 35.37 -20.90
N GLU A 221 -4.41 34.07 -20.68
CA GLU A 221 -3.29 33.16 -20.36
C GLU A 221 -3.25 31.88 -21.21
N GLU A 222 -2.09 31.67 -21.85
CA GLU A 222 -1.69 30.46 -22.54
C GLU A 222 -1.37 29.36 -21.52
N GLY A 223 -2.09 28.26 -21.60
CA GLY A 223 -1.87 27.04 -20.82
C GLY A 223 -3.07 26.13 -21.01
N SER A 224 -3.08 25.33 -22.07
CA SER A 224 -4.31 24.65 -22.50
C SER A 224 -4.74 23.54 -21.52
N PHE A 225 -5.89 23.72 -20.88
CA PHE A 225 -6.63 22.68 -20.14
C PHE A 225 -7.51 21.86 -21.08
N LYS A 226 -7.48 20.52 -20.97
CA LYS A 226 -8.46 19.64 -21.64
C LYS A 226 -8.89 18.52 -20.70
N ALA A 227 -10.18 18.48 -20.39
CA ALA A 227 -10.83 17.45 -19.57
C ALA A 227 -12.14 16.98 -20.23
N TYR A 228 -12.43 15.69 -20.07
CA TYR A 228 -13.69 15.03 -20.47
C TYR A 228 -14.05 14.02 -19.36
N ALA A 229 -15.32 13.64 -19.17
CA ALA A 229 -15.77 12.85 -18.00
C ALA A 229 -17.02 11.97 -18.24
N ALA A 230 -16.85 10.65 -18.48
CA ALA A 230 -17.91 9.70 -18.89
C ALA A 230 -19.25 9.79 -18.09
N LYS A 231 -19.14 9.85 -16.76
CA LYS A 231 -20.17 10.21 -15.79
C LYS A 231 -19.46 10.78 -14.55
N GLY A 232 -20.08 11.74 -13.87
CA GLY A 232 -19.50 12.43 -12.71
C GLY A 232 -18.84 13.76 -13.07
N ASN A 233 -18.45 14.52 -12.04
CA ASN A 233 -17.80 15.83 -12.20
C ASN A 233 -16.30 15.69 -11.96
N ILE A 234 -15.49 16.40 -12.74
CA ILE A 234 -14.06 16.59 -12.46
C ILE A 234 -13.94 17.95 -11.78
N VAL A 235 -13.54 17.95 -10.51
CA VAL A 235 -13.21 19.16 -9.75
C VAL A 235 -11.69 19.20 -9.63
N VAL A 236 -11.09 20.23 -10.21
CA VAL A 236 -9.67 20.55 -10.03
C VAL A 236 -9.65 21.75 -9.09
N ASP A 237 -9.13 21.54 -7.88
CA ASP A 237 -8.96 22.59 -6.87
C ASP A 237 -7.46 22.77 -6.60
N PHE A 238 -6.96 23.99 -6.75
CA PHE A 238 -5.57 24.33 -6.51
C PHE A 238 -5.45 24.85 -5.09
N ILE A 239 -4.94 24.00 -4.19
CA ILE A 239 -4.65 24.41 -2.82
C ILE A 239 -3.20 24.88 -2.80
N ALA A 240 -3.00 26.19 -2.59
CA ALA A 240 -1.66 26.73 -2.37
C ALA A 240 -0.98 25.99 -1.22
N ALA A 241 0.26 25.55 -1.43
CA ALA A 241 1.06 24.96 -0.37
C ALA A 241 1.14 25.96 0.80
N LYS A 242 0.69 25.55 1.99
CA LYS A 242 0.89 26.36 3.19
C LYS A 242 2.39 26.39 3.47
N GLU A 243 2.98 27.58 3.43
CA GLU A 243 4.32 27.81 3.98
C GLU A 243 4.28 27.46 5.47
N ASN A 244 5.15 26.54 5.90
CA ASN A 244 5.45 26.29 7.32
C ASN A 244 6.55 27.25 7.78
#